data_AF-A0A2L2PBQ1-F1
#
_entry.id   AF-A0A2L2PBQ1-F1
#
_cell.length_a   1.000
_cell.length_b   1.000
_cell.length_c   1.000
_cell.angle_alpha   90.00
_cell.angle_beta   90.00
_cell.angle_gamma   90.00
#
_symmetry.space_group_name_H-M   'P 1'
#
loop_
_entity.id
_entity.type
_entity.pdbx_description
1 polymer ?
#
loop_
_entity_poly.entity_id
_entity_poly.type
_entity_poly.pdbx_seq_one_letter_code
_entity_poly.pdbx_strand_id
1 'polypeptide(L)'
;LAQEFQMRVVTVSLEEQSFSSIIQVISGAFMLVSMHGAQLITSLFLPRAATVVEVFPFAVNPEQYTPYKTLTSLPGMELHYVSWRNIKEENTVIHPQRPWEQGGIAHLEKEEQERIMASKDVPRHLCCRNPEWLFRIYQDTLVDIPSFLGVLREAMKTKPNLKKVKTASTVHPGRVREACCQTSIQTPNDAKLTVSWQIPWNLKYLKV
;
A
#
# COMPACT_ATOMS: atom_id res chain seq x y z
N LEU A 1 18.74 7.47 8.10
CA LEU A 1 18.78 6.37 7.11
C LEU A 1 20.13 6.27 6.41
N ALA A 2 20.57 7.31 5.69
CA ALA A 2 21.89 7.31 5.05
C ALA A 2 23.03 7.09 6.05
N GLN A 3 23.04 7.83 7.15
CA GLN A 3 24.02 7.62 8.22
C GLN A 3 23.77 6.31 8.98
N GLU A 4 22.53 6.10 9.43
CA GLU A 4 22.16 4.94 10.27
C GLU A 4 22.43 3.58 9.61
N PHE A 5 22.13 3.43 8.33
CA PHE A 5 22.18 2.15 7.61
C PHE A 5 23.15 2.16 6.43
N GLN A 6 23.89 3.25 6.20
CA GLN A 6 24.80 3.41 5.04
C GLN A 6 24.08 3.17 3.70
N MET A 7 22.83 3.62 3.61
CA MET A 7 21.98 3.47 2.42
C MET A 7 21.90 4.77 1.62
N ARG A 8 21.87 4.67 0.29
CA ARG A 8 21.47 5.81 -0.55
C ARG A 8 20.00 6.12 -0.30
N VAL A 9 19.70 7.38 0.02
CA VAL A 9 18.34 7.89 0.22
C VAL A 9 17.95 8.72 -1.01
N VAL A 10 16.76 8.46 -1.54
CA VAL A 10 16.19 9.20 -2.68
C VAL A 10 14.76 9.57 -2.30
N THR A 11 14.43 10.85 -2.41
CA THR A 11 13.04 11.34 -2.26
C THR A 11 12.35 11.27 -3.62
N VAL A 12 11.09 10.83 -3.62
CA VAL A 12 10.24 10.77 -4.82
C VAL A 12 8.88 11.40 -4.52
N SER A 13 8.36 12.18 -5.45
CA SER A 13 7.09 12.91 -5.35
C SER A 13 6.37 12.89 -6.69
N LEU A 14 5.07 12.64 -6.67
CA LEU A 14 4.21 12.75 -7.85
C LEU A 14 4.11 14.18 -8.39
N GLU A 15 4.46 15.18 -7.59
CA GLU A 15 4.50 16.59 -8.00
C GLU A 15 5.75 16.92 -8.84
N GLU A 16 6.81 16.12 -8.70
CA GLU A 16 8.10 16.39 -9.32
C GLU A 16 8.49 15.38 -10.40
N GLN A 17 8.11 14.10 -10.23
CA GLN A 17 8.48 13.03 -11.15
C GLN A 17 7.25 12.31 -11.70
N SER A 18 7.37 11.82 -12.94
CA SER A 18 6.34 10.96 -13.52
C SER A 18 6.20 9.65 -12.73
N PHE A 19 4.99 9.10 -12.72
CA PHE A 19 4.72 7.83 -12.02
C PHE A 19 5.63 6.68 -12.48
N SER A 20 5.95 6.60 -13.78
CA SER A 20 6.87 5.58 -14.31
C SER A 20 8.30 5.76 -13.79
N SER A 21 8.78 7.00 -13.67
CA SER A 21 10.08 7.30 -13.07
C SER A 21 10.12 6.90 -11.59
N ILE A 22 9.05 7.16 -10.84
CA ILE A 22 8.93 6.74 -9.43
C ILE A 22 8.97 5.22 -9.32
N ILE A 23 8.21 4.50 -10.16
CA ILE A 23 8.24 3.03 -10.22
C ILE A 23 9.66 2.53 -10.47
N GLN A 24 10.36 3.11 -11.45
CA GLN A 24 11.73 2.68 -11.78
C GLN A 24 12.68 2.81 -10.59
N VAL A 25 12.57 3.88 -9.80
CA VAL A 25 13.35 4.06 -8.57
C VAL A 25 12.94 3.03 -7.50
N ILE A 26 11.64 2.86 -7.28
CA ILE A 26 11.10 1.96 -6.25
C ILE A 26 11.42 0.49 -6.54
N SER A 27 11.42 0.07 -7.80
CA SER A 27 11.77 -1.30 -8.18
C SER A 27 13.21 -1.69 -7.86
N GLY A 28 14.09 -0.73 -7.63
CA GLY A 28 15.46 -0.96 -7.14
C GLY A 28 15.65 -0.71 -5.64
N ALA A 29 14.60 -0.32 -4.90
CA ALA A 29 14.72 0.10 -3.52
C ALA A 29 14.67 -1.08 -2.53
N PHE A 30 15.53 -1.04 -1.50
CA PHE A 30 15.49 -2.00 -0.40
C PHE A 30 14.46 -1.64 0.68
N MET A 31 14.12 -0.36 0.78
CA MET A 31 13.20 0.18 1.78
C MET A 31 12.43 1.36 1.16
N LEU A 32 11.12 1.39 1.38
CA LEU A 32 10.26 2.53 1.10
C LEU A 32 9.74 3.08 2.42
N VAL A 33 9.98 4.36 2.67
CA VAL A 33 9.44 5.08 3.84
C VAL A 33 8.45 6.11 3.35
N SER A 34 7.24 6.12 3.89
CA SER A 34 6.22 7.09 3.52
C SER A 34 5.26 7.34 4.66
N MET A 35 4.73 8.56 4.74
CA MET A 35 3.48 8.81 5.45
C MET A 35 2.36 7.93 4.87
N HIS A 36 1.42 7.53 5.72
CA HIS A 36 0.17 6.90 5.28
C HIS A 36 -0.51 7.81 4.24
N GLY A 37 -0.73 7.28 3.04
CA GLY A 37 -1.31 8.03 1.95
C GLY A 37 -1.34 7.21 0.66
N ALA A 38 -2.06 7.70 -0.35
CA ALA A 38 -2.32 6.95 -1.58
C ALA A 38 -1.04 6.54 -2.33
N GLN A 39 0.01 7.37 -2.31
CA GLN A 39 1.26 7.08 -3.04
C GLN A 39 1.98 5.84 -2.50
N LEU A 40 1.74 5.42 -1.25
CA LEU A 40 2.33 4.20 -0.69
C LEU A 40 1.89 2.92 -1.43
N ILE A 41 0.86 2.98 -2.30
CA ILE A 41 0.51 1.91 -3.23
C ILE A 41 1.66 1.51 -4.16
N THR A 42 2.62 2.41 -4.42
CA THR A 42 3.81 2.08 -5.21
C THR A 42 4.70 1.03 -4.56
N SER A 43 4.50 0.74 -3.26
CA SER A 43 5.11 -0.41 -2.59
C SER A 43 4.86 -1.74 -3.32
N LEU A 44 3.81 -1.85 -4.14
CA LEU A 44 3.57 -2.96 -5.06
C LEU A 44 4.77 -3.30 -5.96
N PHE A 45 5.57 -2.29 -6.31
CA PHE A 45 6.70 -2.42 -7.23
C PHE A 45 8.02 -2.69 -6.53
N LEU A 46 8.03 -2.76 -5.19
CA LEU A 46 9.23 -3.10 -4.45
C LEU A 46 9.68 -4.54 -4.73
N PRO A 47 11.00 -4.80 -4.73
CA PRO A 47 11.50 -6.16 -4.82
C PRO A 47 11.11 -6.96 -3.58
N ARG A 48 11.07 -8.29 -3.74
CA ARG A 48 10.80 -9.23 -2.65
C ARG A 48 11.75 -9.02 -1.48
N ALA A 49 11.21 -9.15 -0.27
CA ALA A 49 11.81 -8.78 1.00
C ALA A 49 12.33 -7.36 1.09
N ALA A 50 11.90 -6.42 0.25
CA ALA A 50 12.03 -5.02 0.62
C ALA A 50 11.17 -4.71 1.86
N THR A 51 11.51 -3.61 2.52
CA THR A 51 10.78 -3.15 3.70
C THR A 51 9.86 -1.98 3.35
N VAL A 52 8.59 -2.07 3.70
CA VAL A 52 7.65 -0.94 3.67
C VAL A 52 7.57 -0.38 5.08
N VAL A 53 7.92 0.90 5.24
CA VAL A 53 7.83 1.63 6.49
C VAL A 53 6.72 2.67 6.34
N GLU A 54 5.61 2.40 6.99
CA GLU A 54 4.45 3.27 7.01
C GLU A 54 4.46 4.15 8.25
N VAL A 55 4.37 5.47 8.05
CA VAL A 55 4.43 6.48 9.10
C VAL A 55 3.03 7.04 9.31
N PHE A 56 2.53 6.95 10.53
CA PHE A 56 1.19 7.40 10.91
C PHE A 56 1.27 8.65 11.79
N PRO A 57 0.38 9.63 11.56
CA PRO A 57 0.32 10.81 12.39
C PRO A 57 -0.37 10.50 13.73
N PHE A 58 -0.45 11.49 14.62
CA PHE A 58 -1.05 11.32 15.95
C PHE A 58 -2.52 10.88 15.88
N ALA A 59 -2.98 10.14 16.90
CA ALA A 59 -4.34 9.58 16.97
C ALA A 59 -4.76 8.59 15.86
N VAL A 60 -3.94 8.36 14.83
CA VAL A 60 -4.24 7.37 13.77
C VAL A 60 -3.65 6.02 14.13
N ASN A 61 -4.51 5.01 14.24
CA ASN A 61 -4.13 3.67 14.68
C ASN A 61 -3.69 2.75 13.52
N PRO A 62 -2.41 2.32 13.46
CA PRO A 62 -1.89 1.48 12.38
C PRO A 62 -2.54 0.09 12.32
N GLU A 63 -3.21 -0.37 13.38
CA GLU A 63 -3.92 -1.66 13.40
C GLU A 63 -5.34 -1.58 12.85
N GLN A 64 -5.87 -0.37 12.64
CA GLN A 64 -7.22 -0.14 12.11
C GLN A 64 -7.20 0.26 10.63
N TYR A 65 -6.14 0.93 10.17
CA TYR A 65 -5.99 1.40 8.80
C TYR A 65 -4.84 0.64 8.12
N THR A 66 -5.15 -0.57 7.67
CA THR A 66 -4.17 -1.58 7.28
C THR A 66 -4.08 -1.91 5.78
N PRO A 67 -4.47 -1.06 4.81
CA PRO A 67 -4.45 -1.47 3.40
C PRO A 67 -3.06 -1.90 2.93
N TYR A 68 -2.00 -1.23 3.37
CA TYR A 68 -0.63 -1.57 3.00
C TYR A 68 -0.06 -2.73 3.82
N LYS A 69 -0.45 -2.87 5.09
CA LYS A 69 -0.18 -4.10 5.86
C LYS A 69 -0.79 -5.31 5.17
N THR A 70 -2.05 -5.23 4.71
CA THR A 70 -2.69 -6.27 3.91
C THR A 70 -1.96 -6.50 2.59
N LEU A 71 -1.63 -5.43 1.86
CA LEU A 71 -0.88 -5.51 0.60
C LEU A 71 0.42 -6.31 0.75
N THR A 72 1.24 -5.97 1.74
CA THR A 72 2.53 -6.66 1.99
C THR A 72 2.37 -8.13 2.34
N SER A 73 1.21 -8.52 2.89
CA SER A 73 0.87 -9.90 3.25
C SER A 73 0.29 -10.73 2.09
N LEU A 74 0.00 -10.11 0.93
CA LEU A 74 -0.54 -10.83 -0.22
C LEU A 74 0.46 -11.90 -0.73
N PRO A 75 -0.02 -13.07 -1.17
CA PRO A 75 0.84 -14.11 -1.72
C PRO A 75 1.74 -13.60 -2.85
N GLY A 76 3.05 -13.83 -2.73
CA GLY A 76 4.04 -13.44 -3.72
C GLY A 76 4.63 -12.02 -3.56
N MET A 77 4.08 -11.19 -2.67
CA MET A 77 4.66 -9.87 -2.35
C MET A 77 5.94 -10.02 -1.52
N GLU A 78 5.89 -10.86 -0.49
CA GLU A 78 7.05 -11.18 0.36
C GLU A 78 7.71 -9.92 0.96
N LEU A 79 6.93 -8.86 1.21
CA LEU A 79 7.43 -7.60 1.74
C LEU A 79 7.44 -7.62 3.28
N HIS A 80 8.41 -6.94 3.89
CA HIS A 80 8.43 -6.75 5.33
C HIS A 80 7.73 -5.44 5.68
N TYR A 81 6.65 -5.51 6.44
CA TYR A 81 5.87 -4.34 6.86
C TYR A 81 6.29 -3.84 8.24
N VAL A 82 6.44 -2.53 8.35
CA VAL A 82 6.78 -1.82 9.58
C VAL A 82 5.90 -0.59 9.67
N SER A 83 5.27 -0.37 10.83
CA SER A 83 4.54 0.86 11.11
C SER A 83 5.22 1.65 12.23
N TRP A 84 5.37 2.95 12.03
CA TRP A 84 5.68 3.90 13.10
C TRP A 84 4.49 4.84 13.27
N ARG A 85 4.13 5.17 14.51
CA ARG A 85 3.05 6.11 14.83
C ARG A 85 3.61 7.23 15.69
N ASN A 86 3.23 8.46 15.38
CA ASN A 86 3.46 9.56 16.31
C ASN A 86 2.57 9.39 17.54
N ILE A 87 3.18 9.20 18.71
CA ILE A 87 2.50 9.09 20.01
C ILE A 87 2.52 10.40 20.80
N LYS A 88 3.25 11.41 20.32
CA LYS A 88 3.46 12.70 20.98
C LYS A 88 2.55 13.75 20.35
N GLU A 89 1.61 14.27 21.14
CA GLU A 89 0.68 15.30 20.67
C GLU A 89 1.42 16.59 20.33
N GLU A 90 2.46 16.93 21.10
CA GLU A 90 3.34 18.07 20.88
C GLU A 90 4.08 18.05 19.54
N ASN A 91 4.20 16.87 18.91
CA ASN A 91 4.80 16.69 17.60
C ASN A 91 3.78 16.81 16.44
N THR A 92 2.63 17.42 16.70
CA THR A 92 1.51 17.49 15.77
C THR A 92 1.18 18.94 15.45
N VAL A 93 1.04 19.27 14.16
CA VAL A 93 0.56 20.59 13.72
C VAL A 93 -0.79 20.42 13.04
N ILE A 94 -1.84 20.95 13.67
CA ILE A 94 -3.22 20.86 13.20
C ILE A 94 -3.61 22.08 12.35
N HIS A 95 -4.58 21.88 11.46
CA HIS A 95 -5.03 22.91 10.51
C HIS A 95 -6.55 23.02 10.44
N PRO A 96 -7.24 23.41 11.54
CA PRO A 96 -8.70 23.37 11.62
C PRO A 96 -9.41 24.28 10.61
N GLN A 97 -8.71 25.27 10.08
CA GLN A 97 -9.23 26.27 9.14
C GLN A 97 -9.07 25.89 7.65
N ARG A 98 -8.44 24.75 7.34
CA ARG A 98 -8.35 24.26 5.95
C ARG A 98 -9.74 23.94 5.37
N PRO A 99 -9.87 23.75 4.04
CA PRO A 99 -11.07 23.15 3.47
C PRO A 99 -11.36 21.77 4.09
N TRP A 100 -12.63 21.37 4.12
CA TRP A 100 -13.03 20.09 4.73
C TRP A 100 -12.39 18.88 4.04
N GLU A 101 -12.12 18.97 2.73
CA GLU A 101 -11.42 17.92 1.97
C GLU A 101 -9.98 17.71 2.43
N GLN A 102 -9.40 18.71 3.11
CA GLN A 102 -8.04 18.69 3.66
C GLN A 102 -8.04 18.63 5.20
N GLY A 103 -9.14 18.14 5.80
CA GLY A 103 -9.25 17.91 7.24
C GLY A 103 -9.63 19.12 8.09
N GLY A 104 -10.00 20.25 7.48
CA GLY A 104 -10.50 21.38 8.26
C GLY A 104 -11.89 21.13 8.82
N ILE A 105 -12.12 21.62 10.04
CA ILE A 105 -13.33 21.37 10.85
C ILE A 105 -14.12 22.64 11.16
N ALA A 106 -13.69 23.81 10.67
CA ALA A 106 -14.35 25.09 10.91
C ALA A 106 -15.82 25.16 10.48
N HIS A 107 -16.25 24.25 9.59
CA HIS A 107 -17.63 24.11 9.11
C HIS A 107 -18.55 23.37 10.08
N LEU A 108 -18.01 22.73 11.12
CA LEU A 108 -18.77 21.97 12.12
C LEU A 108 -19.21 22.85 13.29
N GLU A 109 -20.18 22.38 14.06
CA GLU A 109 -20.55 23.00 15.33
C GLU A 109 -19.37 23.03 16.31
N LYS A 110 -19.31 24.07 17.15
CA LYS A 110 -18.18 24.29 18.05
C LYS A 110 -17.92 23.11 19.00
N GLU A 111 -18.98 22.50 19.51
CA GLU A 111 -18.90 21.31 20.38
C GLU A 111 -18.22 20.13 19.67
N GLU A 112 -18.56 19.91 18.40
CA GLU A 112 -17.97 18.84 17.60
C GLU A 112 -16.51 19.14 17.26
N GLN A 113 -16.17 20.41 16.99
CA GLN A 113 -14.78 20.82 16.81
C GLN A 113 -13.95 20.54 18.07
N GLU A 114 -14.45 20.93 19.24
CA GLU A 114 -13.79 20.69 20.53
C GLU A 114 -13.61 19.19 20.82
N ARG A 115 -14.64 18.39 20.54
CA ARG A 115 -14.58 16.92 20.66
C ARG A 115 -13.51 16.31 19.75
N ILE A 116 -13.47 16.72 18.48
CA ILE A 116 -12.48 16.22 17.51
C ILE A 116 -11.06 16.63 17.92
N MET A 117 -10.87 17.89 18.33
CA MET A 117 -9.56 18.40 18.77
C MET A 117 -9.04 17.66 20.02
N ALA A 118 -9.93 17.27 20.93
CA ALA A 118 -9.58 16.52 22.14
C ALA A 118 -9.34 15.02 21.91
N SER A 119 -9.64 14.48 20.72
CA SER A 119 -9.56 13.04 20.48
C SER A 119 -8.13 12.49 20.46
N LYS A 120 -7.92 11.30 21.02
CA LYS A 120 -6.57 10.68 21.12
C LYS A 120 -6.42 9.40 20.30
N ASP A 121 -7.53 8.87 19.79
CA ASP A 121 -7.55 7.76 18.85
C ASP A 121 -8.81 7.92 17.98
N VAL A 122 -8.65 7.83 16.66
CA VAL A 122 -9.80 7.89 15.75
C VAL A 122 -10.55 6.57 15.81
N PRO A 123 -11.85 6.56 16.17
CA PRO A 123 -12.64 5.34 16.18
C PRO A 123 -12.75 4.70 14.79
N ARG A 124 -13.06 3.41 14.76
CA ARG A 124 -13.43 2.73 13.51
C ARG A 124 -14.63 3.42 12.89
N HIS A 125 -14.52 3.71 11.61
CA HIS A 125 -15.54 4.38 10.84
C HIS A 125 -15.53 3.86 9.41
N LEU A 126 -16.61 4.11 8.67
CA LEU A 126 -16.60 3.87 7.23
C LEU A 126 -15.83 5.00 6.56
N CYS A 127 -14.76 4.65 5.83
CA CYS A 127 -13.97 5.64 5.10
C CYS A 127 -14.89 6.48 4.20
N CYS A 128 -14.77 7.79 4.36
CA CYS A 128 -13.79 8.66 3.69
C CYS A 128 -14.20 10.13 3.89
N ARG A 129 -15.33 10.33 4.59
CA ARG A 129 -15.96 11.62 4.86
C ARG A 129 -16.16 11.87 6.36
N ASN A 130 -15.55 11.03 7.20
CA ASN A 130 -15.59 11.22 8.65
C ASN A 130 -14.68 12.43 9.01
N PRO A 131 -15.22 13.50 9.62
CA PRO A 131 -14.45 14.72 9.85
C PRO A 131 -13.28 14.52 10.83
N GLU A 132 -13.46 13.68 11.86
CA GLU A 132 -12.41 13.36 12.83
C GLU A 132 -11.23 12.63 12.17
N TRP A 133 -11.53 11.67 11.30
CA TRP A 133 -10.51 10.99 10.48
C TRP A 133 -9.75 11.97 9.61
N LEU A 134 -10.45 12.81 8.84
CA LEU A 134 -9.81 13.77 7.94
C LEU A 134 -8.94 14.76 8.73
N PHE A 135 -9.43 15.24 9.86
CA PHE A 135 -8.67 16.11 10.77
C PHE A 135 -7.37 15.47 11.26
N ARG A 136 -7.41 14.18 11.65
CA ARG A 136 -6.22 13.46 12.15
C ARG A 136 -5.29 12.96 11.06
N ILE A 137 -5.77 12.64 9.87
CA ILE A 137 -4.90 12.13 8.81
C ILE A 137 -4.16 13.24 8.04
N TYR A 138 -4.74 14.44 7.94
CA TYR A 138 -4.16 15.59 7.21
C TYR A 138 -3.38 16.58 8.08
N GLN A 139 -3.10 16.24 9.34
CA GLN A 139 -2.20 17.00 10.20
C GLN A 139 -0.73 16.82 9.77
N ASP A 140 0.10 17.83 9.99
CA ASP A 140 1.54 17.69 9.79
C ASP A 140 2.16 17.03 11.03
N THR A 141 3.17 16.19 10.83
CA THR A 141 3.83 15.43 11.89
C THR A 141 5.32 15.74 11.94
N LEU A 142 5.78 16.17 13.11
CA LEU A 142 7.20 16.25 13.42
C LEU A 142 7.69 14.87 13.86
N VAL A 143 8.45 14.19 13.01
CA VAL A 143 8.91 12.83 13.29
C VAL A 143 9.99 12.85 14.38
N ASP A 144 9.74 12.14 15.47
CA ASP A 144 10.75 11.86 16.50
C ASP A 144 11.78 10.87 15.93
N ILE A 145 12.93 11.40 15.52
CA ILE A 145 13.98 10.60 14.84
C ILE A 145 14.50 9.45 15.72
N PRO A 146 14.85 9.63 17.01
CA PRO A 146 15.23 8.50 17.87
C PRO A 146 14.18 7.39 17.96
N SER A 147 12.91 7.74 18.17
CA SER A 147 11.79 6.79 18.22
C SER A 147 11.64 6.05 16.88
N PHE A 148 11.67 6.79 15.78
CA PHE A 148 11.56 6.25 14.44
C PHE A 148 12.69 5.28 14.10
N LEU A 149 13.95 5.67 14.36
CA LEU A 149 15.11 4.81 14.15
C LEU A 149 15.08 3.57 15.05
N GLY A 150 14.57 3.69 16.28
CA GLY A 150 14.35 2.56 17.18
C GLY A 150 13.47 1.48 16.54
N VAL A 151 12.32 1.87 15.99
CA VAL A 151 11.42 0.96 15.27
C VAL A 151 12.11 0.31 14.07
N LEU A 152 12.88 1.09 13.30
CA LEU A 152 13.60 0.56 12.14
C LEU A 152 14.70 -0.44 12.51
N ARG A 153 15.46 -0.20 13.59
CA ARG A 153 16.50 -1.13 14.05
C ARG A 153 15.89 -2.47 14.42
N GLU A 154 14.78 -2.47 15.15
CA GLU A 154 14.09 -3.71 15.53
C GLU A 154 13.56 -4.44 14.29
N ALA A 155 12.95 -3.70 13.36
CA ALA A 155 12.48 -4.27 12.09
C ALA A 155 13.61 -4.90 11.26
N MET A 156 14.80 -4.31 11.26
CA MET A 156 15.95 -4.85 10.52
C MET A 156 16.48 -6.15 11.13
N LYS A 157 16.28 -6.39 12.44
CA LYS A 157 16.64 -7.65 13.10
C LYS A 157 15.63 -8.78 12.80
N THR A 158 14.35 -8.44 12.69
CA THR A 158 13.26 -9.42 12.48
C THR A 158 13.01 -9.74 11.01
N LYS A 159 13.73 -9.09 10.09
CA LYS A 159 13.56 -9.25 8.65
C LYS A 159 13.69 -10.73 8.23
N PRO A 160 12.65 -11.33 7.63
CA PRO A 160 12.68 -12.75 7.27
C PRO A 160 13.75 -13.05 6.22
N ASN A 161 14.49 -14.15 6.43
CA ASN A 161 15.51 -14.62 5.50
C ASN A 161 14.84 -15.26 4.27
N LEU A 162 14.99 -14.61 3.10
CA LEU A 162 14.41 -15.01 1.80
C LEU A 162 14.71 -16.44 1.33
N LYS A 163 15.71 -17.11 1.92
CA LYS A 163 16.16 -18.45 1.50
C LYS A 163 15.10 -19.56 1.64
N LYS A 164 13.91 -19.28 2.19
CA LYS A 164 12.85 -20.28 2.43
C LYS A 164 11.54 -20.05 1.69
N VAL A 165 11.35 -18.94 0.95
CA VAL A 165 10.07 -18.73 0.27
C VAL A 165 10.12 -19.43 -1.08
N LYS A 166 9.54 -20.63 -1.14
CA LYS A 166 9.23 -21.28 -2.41
C LYS A 166 8.38 -20.30 -3.23
N THR A 167 8.85 -19.97 -4.43
CA THR A 167 8.05 -19.33 -5.48
C THR A 167 6.89 -20.24 -5.84
N ALA A 168 5.82 -20.20 -5.05
CA ALA A 168 4.56 -20.85 -5.35
C ALA A 168 3.56 -19.78 -5.79
N SER A 169 3.82 -19.14 -6.92
CA SER A 169 2.74 -18.62 -7.73
C SER A 169 2.64 -19.55 -8.94
N THR A 170 1.89 -20.64 -8.80
CA THR A 170 1.29 -21.29 -9.95
C THR A 170 0.30 -20.28 -10.52
N VAL A 171 0.79 -19.36 -11.35
CA VAL A 171 -0.08 -18.41 -12.04
C VAL A 171 -0.78 -19.22 -13.12
N HIS A 172 -2.07 -19.45 -12.93
CA HIS A 172 -2.87 -20.18 -13.89
C HIS A 172 -3.28 -19.25 -15.03
N PRO A 173 -3.50 -19.78 -16.25
CA PRO A 173 -4.17 -19.03 -17.30
C PRO A 173 -5.49 -18.48 -16.76
N GLY A 174 -5.83 -17.26 -17.16
CA GLY A 174 -7.12 -16.67 -16.88
C GLY A 174 -8.25 -17.55 -17.43
N ARG A 175 -9.45 -17.36 -16.89
CA ARG A 175 -10.63 -18.13 -17.30
C ARG A 175 -10.83 -18.03 -18.81
N VAL A 176 -10.93 -19.19 -19.48
CA VAL A 176 -11.27 -19.28 -20.90
C VAL A 176 -12.66 -18.68 -21.13
N ARG A 177 -12.78 -17.81 -22.12
CA ARG A 177 -14.04 -17.16 -22.52
C ARG A 177 -14.42 -17.61 -23.93
N GLU A 178 -15.70 -17.46 -24.25
CA GLU A 178 -16.24 -17.73 -25.60
C GLU A 178 -15.91 -19.16 -26.10
N ALA A 179 -16.00 -20.14 -25.21
CA ALA A 179 -15.83 -21.54 -25.58
C ALA A 179 -16.99 -21.97 -26.48
N CYS A 180 -16.68 -22.33 -27.72
CA CYS A 180 -17.64 -22.80 -28.71
C CYS A 180 -17.27 -24.21 -29.16
N CYS A 181 -18.30 -25.03 -29.34
CA CYS A 181 -18.19 -26.40 -29.83
C CYS A 181 -19.17 -26.56 -30.98
N GLN A 182 -18.67 -26.98 -32.14
CA GLN A 182 -19.46 -27.19 -33.35
C GLN A 182 -19.18 -28.58 -33.89
N THR A 183 -20.24 -29.34 -34.14
CA THR A 183 -20.18 -30.63 -34.82
C THR A 183 -20.68 -30.46 -36.25
N SER A 184 -19.93 -31.00 -37.20
CA SER A 184 -20.37 -31.09 -38.60
C SER A 184 -20.11 -32.49 -39.11
N ILE A 185 -21.15 -33.14 -39.63
CA ILE A 185 -21.04 -34.43 -40.31
C ILE A 185 -20.91 -34.12 -41.79
N GLN A 186 -19.75 -34.42 -42.38
CA GLN A 186 -19.46 -34.08 -43.78
C GLN A 186 -19.78 -35.25 -44.71
N THR A 187 -19.60 -36.49 -44.24
CA THR A 187 -19.99 -37.73 -44.93
C THR A 187 -20.46 -38.77 -43.90
N PRO A 188 -21.09 -39.89 -44.31
CA PRO A 188 -21.50 -40.96 -43.39
C PRO A 188 -20.35 -41.57 -42.57
N ASN A 189 -19.08 -41.39 -43.00
CA ASN A 189 -17.89 -41.88 -42.31
C ASN A 189 -17.02 -40.77 -41.70
N ASP A 190 -17.32 -39.49 -41.93
CA ASP A 190 -16.52 -38.36 -41.42
C ASP A 190 -17.36 -37.40 -40.59
N ALA A 191 -17.12 -37.43 -39.28
CA ALA A 191 -17.59 -36.42 -38.35
C ALA A 191 -16.43 -35.51 -37.93
N LYS A 192 -16.65 -34.20 -38.00
CA LYS A 192 -15.71 -33.18 -37.53
C LYS A 192 -16.25 -32.49 -36.29
N LEU A 193 -15.43 -32.44 -35.24
CA LEU A 193 -15.64 -31.63 -34.06
C LEU A 193 -14.69 -30.42 -34.12
N THR A 194 -15.23 -29.21 -34.12
CA THR A 194 -14.43 -27.98 -34.02
C THR A 194 -14.68 -27.34 -32.67
N VAL A 195 -13.61 -27.13 -31.92
CA VAL A 195 -13.63 -26.45 -30.62
C VAL A 195 -12.80 -25.18 -30.74
N SER A 196 -13.35 -24.05 -30.30
CA SER A 196 -12.66 -22.76 -30.30
C SER A 196 -12.93 -21.99 -29.00
N TRP A 197 -12.04 -21.08 -28.66
CA TRP A 197 -12.17 -20.21 -27.49
C TRP A 197 -11.29 -18.97 -27.62
N GLN A 198 -11.58 -17.94 -26.81
CA GLN A 198 -10.72 -16.77 -26.68
C GLN A 198 -9.50 -17.10 -25.80
N ILE A 199 -8.30 -16.87 -26.33
CA ILE A 199 -7.03 -17.12 -25.62
C ILE A 199 -6.97 -16.24 -24.36
N PRO A 200 -6.66 -16.82 -23.17
CA PRO A 200 -6.50 -16.04 -21.95
C PRO A 200 -5.45 -14.92 -22.12
N TRP A 201 -5.81 -13.69 -21.73
CA TRP A 201 -4.97 -12.51 -21.91
C TRP A 201 -3.60 -12.63 -21.25
N ASN A 202 -3.50 -13.38 -20.14
CA ASN A 202 -2.30 -13.52 -19.35
C ASN A 202 -1.36 -14.63 -19.85
N LEU A 203 -1.75 -15.41 -20.87
CA LEU A 203 -0.99 -16.57 -21.34
C LEU A 203 0.43 -16.19 -21.77
N LYS A 204 0.60 -15.02 -22.42
CA LYS A 204 1.92 -14.51 -22.85
C LYS A 204 2.88 -14.15 -21.70
N TYR A 205 2.37 -14.04 -20.48
CA TYR A 205 3.17 -13.76 -19.28
C TYR A 205 3.44 -15.02 -18.45
N LEU A 206 2.85 -16.16 -18.84
CA LEU A 206 3.13 -17.45 -18.24
C LEU A 206 4.31 -18.08 -18.97
N LYS A 207 5.40 -18.33 -18.24
CA LYS A 207 6.44 -19.25 -18.69
C LYS A 207 5.91 -20.67 -18.47
N VAL A 208 5.37 -21.28 -19.52
CA VAL A 208 5.04 -22.71 -19.56
C VAL A 208 6.28 -23.48 -19.97
#